data_AF-A0A957FJT5-F1
#
_entry.id   AF-A0A957FJT5-F1
#
_cell.length_a   1.000
_cell.length_b   1.000
_cell.length_c   1.000
_cell.angle_alpha   90.00
_cell.angle_beta   90.00
_cell.angle_gamma   90.00
#
_symmetry.space_group_name_H-M   'P 1'
#
loop_
_entity.id
_entity.type
_entity.pdbx_description
1 polymer ?
#
loop_
_entity_poly.entity_id
_entity_poly.type
_entity_poly.pdbx_seq_one_letter_code
_entity_poly.pdbx_strand_id
1 'polypeptide(L)'
;SLPMLERFEQEIGQPIDYRQTGYLFLLTHERDLEKFRHNVALQHRLGVQTEWLDGNEIRRRLPQMRLDDVLAGTFHAKDGLVDPNGVVMGYIGAAQRFGARAVANTAVSDILTTNGRVTGVVTNQGTIHAPVVINAAGPWAGQVGQLADVTIPITPIRRQMFTTTPLPQISADFPFVIDFAQSLYFHREGEGLLIGMSNPNELPGFDQRVDAEWEMVNVETAVARLPLLEQAGLLSHWAGLYEVTPDAHPIYGATPLAGFYICGGFSGHGFMHGPISGQLMSEIVLDGHAAAVDVSMLDLARFGENRLIHEYNVV
;
A
#
# COMPACT_ATOMS: atom_id res chain seq x y z
N SER A 1 -6.14 -4.83 -9.89
CA SER A 1 -4.76 -5.35 -9.80
C SER A 1 -4.67 -6.85 -9.67
N LEU A 2 -5.45 -7.53 -8.81
CA LEU A 2 -5.28 -8.97 -8.54
C LEU A 2 -5.14 -9.85 -9.80
N PRO A 3 -6.01 -9.73 -10.83
CA PRO A 3 -5.85 -10.52 -12.05
C PRO A 3 -4.56 -10.22 -12.83
N MET A 4 -4.01 -9.00 -12.71
CA MET A 4 -2.74 -8.63 -13.32
C MET A 4 -1.57 -9.30 -12.59
N LEU A 5 -1.65 -9.44 -11.26
CA LEU A 5 -0.66 -10.17 -10.46
C LEU A 5 -0.75 -11.68 -10.70
N GLU A 6 -1.96 -12.25 -10.78
CA GLU A 6 -2.18 -13.67 -11.13
C GLU A 6 -1.53 -14.05 -12.47
N ARG A 7 -1.53 -13.14 -13.46
CA ARG A 7 -0.96 -13.36 -14.79
C ARG A 7 0.42 -12.73 -14.99
N PHE A 8 1.02 -12.16 -13.95
CA PHE A 8 2.22 -11.34 -14.07
C PHE A 8 3.39 -12.10 -14.67
N GLU A 9 3.70 -13.30 -14.16
CA GLU A 9 4.80 -14.09 -14.70
C GLU A 9 4.59 -14.46 -16.17
N GLN A 10 3.35 -14.75 -16.57
CA GLN A 10 2.99 -15.08 -17.95
C GLN A 10 3.12 -13.86 -18.89
N GLU A 11 2.68 -12.67 -18.44
CA GLU A 11 2.67 -11.46 -19.26
C GLU A 11 4.01 -10.72 -19.26
N ILE A 12 4.71 -10.70 -18.11
CA ILE A 12 5.92 -9.93 -17.85
C ILE A 12 7.19 -10.78 -17.94
N GLY A 13 7.09 -12.09 -17.73
CA GLY A 13 8.23 -13.02 -17.77
C GLY A 13 9.12 -12.96 -16.53
N GLN A 14 8.60 -12.46 -15.40
CA GLN A 14 9.33 -12.34 -14.13
C GLN A 14 8.54 -13.06 -13.04
N PRO A 15 9.14 -14.02 -12.32
CA PRO A 15 8.50 -14.61 -11.14
C PRO A 15 8.40 -13.58 -10.02
N ILE A 16 7.29 -13.63 -9.28
CA ILE A 16 6.96 -12.69 -8.20
C ILE A 16 6.55 -13.39 -6.90
N ASP A 17 6.76 -14.71 -6.81
CA ASP A 17 6.40 -15.54 -5.65
C ASP A 17 4.99 -15.23 -5.11
N TYR A 18 3.99 -15.25 -5.99
CA TYR A 18 2.63 -14.95 -5.59
C TYR A 18 2.02 -16.14 -4.84
N ARG A 19 1.80 -15.97 -3.54
CA ARG A 19 1.23 -16.96 -2.63
C ARG A 19 -0.14 -16.52 -2.15
N GLN A 20 -1.19 -17.20 -2.60
CA GLN A 20 -2.58 -16.94 -2.21
C GLN A 20 -2.91 -17.60 -0.86
N THR A 21 -2.31 -17.10 0.22
CA THR A 21 -2.53 -17.59 1.59
C THR A 21 -3.77 -16.99 2.26
N GLY A 22 -4.44 -16.06 1.58
CA GLY A 22 -5.60 -15.34 2.03
C GLY A 22 -5.30 -14.17 2.96
N TYR A 23 -6.29 -13.30 3.11
CA TYR A 23 -6.21 -12.09 3.92
C TYR A 23 -7.38 -12.00 4.89
N LEU A 24 -7.08 -12.02 6.18
CA LEU A 24 -8.02 -12.12 7.29
C LEU A 24 -7.99 -10.85 8.15
N PHE A 25 -9.12 -10.14 8.20
CA PHE A 25 -9.34 -9.09 9.20
C PHE A 25 -10.04 -9.69 10.42
N LEU A 26 -9.52 -9.41 11.61
CA LEU A 26 -10.11 -9.72 12.90
C LEU A 26 -10.84 -8.47 13.41
N LEU A 27 -12.10 -8.64 13.81
CA LEU A 27 -12.95 -7.58 14.34
C LEU A 27 -13.25 -7.87 15.81
N THR A 28 -12.75 -7.00 16.69
CA THR A 28 -12.85 -7.12 18.15
C THR A 28 -13.82 -6.10 18.77
N HIS A 29 -14.29 -5.11 18.00
CA HIS A 29 -15.29 -4.14 18.45
C HIS A 29 -16.59 -4.22 17.65
N GLU A 30 -17.73 -4.13 18.34
CA GLU A 30 -19.06 -4.15 17.73
C GLU A 30 -19.27 -3.03 16.70
N ARG A 31 -18.70 -1.85 16.95
CA ARG A 31 -18.82 -0.66 16.09
C ARG A 31 -18.31 -0.88 14.65
N ASP A 32 -17.43 -1.86 14.46
CA ASP A 32 -16.79 -2.15 13.17
C ASP A 32 -17.63 -3.15 12.34
N LEU A 33 -18.48 -3.95 12.99
CA LEU A 33 -19.18 -5.06 12.35
C LEU A 33 -20.10 -4.61 11.22
N GLU A 34 -20.92 -3.57 11.44
CA GLU A 34 -21.86 -3.09 10.41
C GLU A 34 -21.13 -2.57 9.17
N LYS A 35 -20.03 -1.85 9.36
CA LYS A 35 -19.21 -1.33 8.24
C LYS A 35 -18.61 -2.46 7.44
N PHE A 36 -18.01 -3.46 8.09
CA PHE A 36 -17.45 -4.61 7.38
C PHE A 36 -18.54 -5.46 6.70
N ARG A 37 -19.74 -5.61 7.27
CA ARG A 37 -20.86 -6.27 6.58
C ARG A 37 -21.27 -5.52 5.32
N HIS A 38 -21.34 -4.19 5.38
CA HIS A 38 -21.61 -3.35 4.22
C HIS A 38 -20.54 -3.54 3.14
N ASN A 39 -19.26 -3.56 3.53
CA ASN A 39 -18.12 -3.76 2.63
C ASN A 39 -18.15 -5.13 1.96
N VAL A 40 -18.42 -6.21 2.71
CA VAL A 40 -18.57 -7.57 2.15
C VAL A 40 -19.71 -7.61 1.13
N ALA A 41 -20.86 -7.01 1.44
CA ALA A 41 -21.97 -6.95 0.49
C ALA A 41 -21.63 -6.14 -0.77
N LEU A 42 -20.86 -5.06 -0.65
CA LEU A 42 -20.36 -4.30 -1.80
C LEU A 42 -19.37 -5.12 -2.63
N GLN A 43 -18.41 -5.77 -1.99
CA GLN A 43 -17.43 -6.65 -2.62
C GLN A 43 -18.12 -7.77 -3.42
N HIS A 44 -19.14 -8.42 -2.84
CA HIS A 44 -19.95 -9.43 -3.52
C HIS A 44 -20.63 -8.89 -4.78
N ARG A 45 -21.22 -7.69 -4.71
CA ARG A 45 -21.84 -7.03 -5.89
C ARG A 45 -20.83 -6.74 -7.00
N LEU A 46 -19.57 -6.49 -6.62
CA LEU A 46 -18.45 -6.24 -7.53
C LEU A 46 -17.72 -7.53 -7.94
N GLY A 47 -18.22 -8.70 -7.55
CA GLY A 47 -17.68 -10.00 -7.93
C GLY A 47 -16.54 -10.53 -7.04
N VAL A 48 -16.17 -9.81 -5.99
CA VAL A 48 -15.15 -10.24 -5.00
C VAL A 48 -15.83 -11.06 -3.91
N GLN A 49 -15.58 -12.37 -3.88
CA GLN A 49 -16.21 -13.32 -2.95
C GLN A 49 -15.50 -13.34 -1.59
N THR A 50 -15.60 -12.26 -0.82
CA THR A 50 -15.10 -12.18 0.55
C THR A 50 -16.01 -12.96 1.49
N GLU A 51 -15.45 -13.85 2.30
CA GLU A 51 -16.17 -14.57 3.34
C GLU A 51 -16.38 -13.70 4.57
N TRP A 52 -17.57 -13.75 5.16
CA TRP A 52 -17.80 -13.31 6.53
C TRP A 52 -17.61 -14.52 7.45
N LEU A 53 -16.76 -14.39 8.47
CA LEU A 53 -16.47 -15.44 9.43
C LEU A 53 -16.94 -15.03 10.82
N ASP A 54 -17.54 -15.96 11.55
CA ASP A 54 -17.77 -15.78 12.99
C ASP A 54 -16.49 -16.07 13.81
N GLY A 55 -16.45 -15.61 15.07
CA GLY A 55 -15.29 -15.83 15.93
C GLY A 55 -14.93 -17.32 16.13
N ASN A 56 -15.90 -18.25 16.08
CA ASN A 56 -15.62 -19.68 16.24
C ASN A 56 -14.93 -20.26 14.99
N GLU A 57 -15.35 -19.84 13.81
CA GLU A 57 -14.70 -20.19 12.54
C GLU A 57 -13.26 -19.71 12.53
N ILE A 58 -13.02 -18.47 12.96
CA ILE A 58 -11.67 -17.89 13.06
C ILE A 58 -10.81 -18.68 14.06
N ARG A 59 -11.33 -18.98 15.26
CA ARG A 59 -10.64 -19.80 16.28
C ARG A 59 -10.27 -21.19 15.76
N ARG A 60 -11.11 -21.79 14.91
CA ARG A 60 -10.78 -23.07 14.26
C ARG A 60 -9.68 -22.93 13.19
N ARG A 61 -9.64 -21.82 12.47
CA ARG A 61 -8.64 -21.56 11.42
C ARG A 61 -7.26 -21.22 12.00
N LEU A 62 -7.20 -20.47 13.11
CA LEU A 62 -5.96 -19.99 13.72
C LEU A 62 -5.87 -20.33 15.21
N PRO A 63 -5.88 -21.63 15.60
CA PRO A 63 -5.91 -22.06 17.00
C PRO A 63 -4.68 -21.63 17.82
N GLN A 64 -3.58 -21.25 17.16
CA GLN A 64 -2.37 -20.75 17.81
C GLN A 64 -2.48 -19.30 18.31
N MET A 65 -3.46 -18.53 17.83
CA MET A 65 -3.68 -17.13 18.25
C MET A 65 -4.67 -17.06 19.41
N ARG A 66 -4.49 -16.09 20.31
CA ARG A 66 -5.52 -15.72 21.30
C ARG A 66 -6.61 -14.94 20.59
N LEU A 67 -7.84 -15.47 20.58
CA LEU A 67 -8.95 -14.96 19.75
C LEU A 67 -10.28 -14.94 20.52
N ASP A 68 -10.22 -14.96 21.85
CA ASP A 68 -11.41 -15.01 22.71
C ASP A 68 -12.27 -13.75 22.60
N ASP A 69 -11.64 -12.62 22.30
CA ASP A 69 -12.24 -11.30 22.08
C ASP A 69 -12.69 -11.05 20.63
N VAL A 70 -12.34 -11.92 19.69
CA VAL A 70 -12.70 -11.76 18.27
C VAL A 70 -14.17 -12.11 18.07
N LEU A 71 -14.93 -11.12 17.60
CA LEU A 71 -16.37 -11.21 17.35
C LEU A 71 -16.66 -11.81 15.98
N ALA A 72 -15.94 -11.34 14.97
CA ALA A 72 -16.08 -11.75 13.58
C ALA A 72 -14.82 -11.40 12.78
N GLY A 73 -14.84 -11.69 11.48
CA GLY A 73 -13.78 -11.30 10.57
C GLY A 73 -14.20 -11.44 9.12
N THR A 74 -13.38 -10.90 8.24
CA THR A 74 -13.55 -11.06 6.78
C THR A 74 -12.33 -11.72 6.19
N PHE A 75 -12.56 -12.67 5.29
CA PHE A 75 -11.48 -13.43 4.67
C PHE A 75 -11.67 -13.53 3.16
N HIS A 76 -10.61 -13.29 2.38
CA HIS A 76 -10.62 -13.60 0.96
C HIS A 76 -9.44 -14.50 0.60
N ALA A 77 -9.74 -15.71 0.11
CA ALA A 77 -8.73 -16.76 -0.11
C ALA A 77 -7.74 -16.45 -1.25
N LYS A 78 -8.14 -15.64 -2.23
CA LYS A 78 -7.27 -15.27 -3.35
C LYS A 78 -6.29 -14.15 -3.02
N ASP A 79 -6.49 -13.45 -1.92
CA ASP A 79 -5.51 -12.49 -1.43
C ASP A 79 -4.27 -13.22 -0.92
N GLY A 80 -3.20 -12.49 -0.65
CA GLY A 80 -1.99 -13.08 -0.07
C GLY A 80 -0.76 -12.21 -0.27
N LEU A 81 0.37 -12.88 -0.46
CA LEU A 81 1.69 -12.28 -0.45
C LEU A 81 2.32 -12.37 -1.83
N VAL A 82 3.09 -11.34 -2.18
CA VAL A 82 3.83 -11.25 -3.44
C VAL A 82 5.16 -10.60 -3.12
N ASP A 83 6.25 -11.03 -3.75
CA ASP A 83 7.54 -10.34 -3.66
C ASP A 83 7.44 -8.94 -4.29
N PRO A 84 7.49 -7.86 -3.48
CA PRO A 84 7.36 -6.52 -4.00
C PRO A 84 8.55 -6.11 -4.88
N ASN A 85 9.75 -6.63 -4.61
CA ASN A 85 10.92 -6.34 -5.43
C ASN A 85 10.78 -6.95 -6.82
N GLY A 86 10.39 -8.24 -6.88
CA GLY A 86 10.11 -8.95 -8.13
C GLY A 86 9.09 -8.23 -9.01
N VAL A 87 7.99 -7.72 -8.43
CA VAL A 87 6.98 -6.95 -9.17
C VAL A 87 7.58 -5.66 -9.76
N VAL A 88 8.25 -4.85 -8.93
CA VAL A 88 8.82 -3.57 -9.36
C VAL A 88 9.89 -3.78 -10.44
N MET A 89 10.82 -4.71 -10.22
CA MET A 89 11.89 -5.02 -11.17
C MET A 89 11.33 -5.64 -12.46
N GLY A 90 10.27 -6.45 -12.36
CA GLY A 90 9.54 -6.99 -13.51
C GLY A 90 8.94 -5.89 -14.39
N TYR A 91 8.25 -4.92 -13.77
CA TYR A 91 7.71 -3.77 -14.52
C TYR A 91 8.81 -2.90 -15.13
N ILE A 92 9.89 -2.60 -14.39
CA ILE A 92 11.03 -1.85 -14.93
C ILE A 92 11.63 -2.57 -16.14
N GLY A 93 11.89 -3.87 -16.02
CA GLY A 93 12.44 -4.68 -17.10
C GLY A 93 11.51 -4.74 -18.32
N ALA A 94 10.20 -4.90 -18.11
CA ALA A 94 9.22 -4.84 -19.19
C ALA A 94 9.19 -3.49 -19.89
N ALA A 95 9.13 -2.40 -19.13
CA ALA A 95 9.14 -1.04 -19.69
C ALA A 95 10.39 -0.80 -20.54
N GLN A 96 11.56 -1.27 -20.09
CA GLN A 96 12.81 -1.18 -20.85
C GLN A 96 12.77 -1.96 -22.17
N ARG A 97 12.14 -3.15 -22.21
CA ARG A 97 11.94 -3.90 -23.47
C ARG A 97 11.08 -3.14 -24.48
N PHE A 98 10.19 -2.26 -24.01
CA PHE A 98 9.41 -1.35 -24.86
C PHE A 98 10.08 0.01 -25.11
N GLY A 99 11.36 0.16 -24.73
CA GLY A 99 12.17 1.35 -25.03
C GLY A 99 12.17 2.42 -23.94
N ALA A 100 11.54 2.19 -22.79
CA ALA A 100 11.66 3.10 -21.65
C ALA A 100 13.09 3.10 -21.09
N ARG A 101 13.49 4.22 -20.48
CA ARG A 101 14.78 4.35 -19.78
C ARG A 101 14.54 4.51 -18.30
N ALA A 102 15.01 3.55 -17.51
CA ALA A 102 15.08 3.68 -16.06
C ALA A 102 16.45 4.23 -15.66
N VAL A 103 16.47 5.40 -14.99
CA VAL A 103 17.72 6.08 -14.60
C VAL A 103 17.69 6.28 -13.08
N ALA A 104 18.39 5.41 -12.35
CA ALA A 104 18.54 5.52 -10.90
C ALA A 104 19.57 6.59 -10.52
N ASN A 105 19.68 6.90 -9.22
CA ASN A 105 20.61 7.91 -8.68
C ASN A 105 20.47 9.30 -9.32
N THR A 106 19.29 9.58 -9.87
CA THR A 106 18.96 10.80 -10.63
C THR A 106 17.84 11.55 -9.91
N ALA A 107 18.21 12.34 -8.91
CA ALA A 107 17.26 13.08 -8.09
C ALA A 107 16.80 14.33 -8.85
N VAL A 108 15.48 14.54 -8.91
CA VAL A 108 14.88 15.78 -9.43
C VAL A 108 15.04 16.87 -8.38
N SER A 109 15.58 18.01 -8.78
CA SER A 109 15.78 19.18 -7.93
C SER A 109 14.90 20.37 -8.31
N ASP A 110 14.31 20.37 -9.51
CA ASP A 110 13.43 21.44 -10.00
C ASP A 110 12.51 20.95 -11.14
N ILE A 111 11.36 21.59 -11.32
CA ILE A 111 10.41 21.33 -12.41
C ILE A 111 10.40 22.53 -13.36
N LEU A 112 10.80 22.32 -14.61
CA LEU A 112 10.86 23.38 -15.60
C LEU A 112 9.46 23.69 -16.13
N THR A 113 9.10 24.98 -16.14
CA THR A 113 7.80 25.43 -16.65
C THR A 113 7.94 26.58 -17.65
N THR A 114 7.01 26.67 -18.58
CA THR A 114 6.91 27.79 -19.53
C THR A 114 5.45 28.00 -19.89
N ASN A 115 4.95 29.24 -19.72
CA ASN A 115 3.56 29.61 -20.03
C ASN A 115 2.52 28.68 -19.37
N GLY A 116 2.69 28.38 -18.09
CA GLY A 116 1.75 27.54 -17.31
C GLY A 116 1.74 26.05 -17.70
N ARG A 117 2.84 25.54 -18.27
CA ARG A 117 3.00 24.14 -18.67
C ARG A 117 4.38 23.62 -18.33
N VAL A 118 4.48 22.35 -17.96
CA VAL A 118 5.76 21.68 -17.75
C VAL A 118 6.54 21.53 -19.06
N THR A 119 7.86 21.69 -19.00
CA THR A 119 8.77 21.51 -20.14
C THR A 119 9.96 20.60 -19.84
N GLY A 120 10.07 20.10 -18.59
CA GLY A 120 11.09 19.15 -18.19
C GLY A 120 11.35 19.17 -16.69
N VAL A 121 12.46 18.55 -16.31
CA VAL A 121 12.96 18.48 -14.93
C VAL A 121 14.46 18.76 -14.89
N VAL A 122 14.92 19.39 -13.81
CA VAL A 122 16.36 19.51 -13.51
C VAL A 122 16.74 18.39 -12.56
N THR A 123 17.85 17.72 -12.83
CA THR A 123 18.36 16.63 -11.99
C THR A 123 19.84 16.83 -11.66
N ASN A 124 20.34 16.08 -10.69
CA ASN A 124 21.78 16.01 -10.40
C ASN A 124 22.63 15.44 -11.55
N GLN A 125 22.02 14.89 -12.61
CA GLN A 125 22.69 14.37 -13.81
C GLN A 125 22.43 15.23 -15.05
N GLY A 126 21.86 16.42 -14.88
CA GLY A 126 21.51 17.34 -15.96
C GLY A 126 20.01 17.49 -16.16
N THR A 127 19.64 18.29 -17.16
CA THR A 127 18.23 18.58 -17.48
C THR A 127 17.65 17.53 -18.41
N ILE A 128 16.41 17.12 -18.14
CA ILE A 128 15.63 16.24 -19.02
C ILE A 128 14.39 17.02 -19.48
N HIS A 129 14.31 17.29 -20.78
CA HIS A 129 13.14 17.95 -21.36
C HIS A 129 12.01 16.96 -21.62
N ALA A 130 10.80 17.31 -21.19
CA ALA A 130 9.61 16.50 -21.38
C ALA A 130 8.35 17.38 -21.40
N PRO A 131 7.42 17.16 -22.34
CA PRO A 131 6.14 17.89 -22.37
C PRO A 131 5.14 17.37 -21.32
N VAL A 132 5.42 16.19 -20.74
CA VAL A 132 4.62 15.53 -19.71
C VAL A 132 5.55 15.04 -18.60
N VAL A 133 5.17 15.29 -17.35
CA VAL A 133 5.86 14.80 -16.15
C VAL A 133 4.82 14.21 -15.20
N ILE A 134 5.03 12.99 -14.74
CA ILE A 134 4.17 12.32 -13.77
C ILE A 134 4.91 12.26 -12.44
N ASN A 135 4.37 12.92 -11.42
CA ASN A 135 4.83 12.79 -10.05
C ASN A 135 4.29 11.48 -9.44
N ALA A 136 5.15 10.47 -9.39
CA ALA A 136 4.92 9.21 -8.69
C ALA A 136 5.98 9.01 -7.58
N ALA A 137 6.37 10.11 -6.92
CA ALA A 137 7.50 10.14 -5.99
C ALA A 137 7.14 9.65 -4.57
N GLY A 138 6.05 8.89 -4.41
CA GLY A 138 5.68 8.28 -3.15
C GLY A 138 5.61 9.29 -1.97
N PRO A 139 6.27 9.01 -0.84
CA PRO A 139 6.34 9.92 0.32
C PRO A 139 6.90 11.32 0.02
N TRP A 140 7.63 11.48 -1.08
CA TRP A 140 8.18 12.76 -1.54
C TRP A 140 7.25 13.52 -2.50
N ALA A 141 6.08 12.98 -2.86
CA ALA A 141 5.19 13.59 -3.85
C ALA A 141 4.78 15.02 -3.48
N GLY A 142 4.55 15.31 -2.19
CA GLY A 142 4.30 16.66 -1.71
C GLY A 142 5.46 17.64 -1.96
N GLN A 143 6.70 17.21 -1.70
CA GLN A 143 7.91 18.02 -1.96
C GLN A 143 8.14 18.23 -3.45
N VAL A 144 7.93 17.20 -4.28
CA VAL A 144 8.03 17.32 -5.74
C VAL A 144 6.94 18.25 -6.31
N GLY A 145 5.74 18.24 -5.73
CA GLY A 145 4.69 19.21 -6.08
C GLY A 145 5.12 20.67 -5.85
N GLN A 146 5.80 20.94 -4.73
CA GLN A 146 6.30 22.27 -4.40
C GLN A 146 7.33 22.79 -5.42
N LEU A 147 8.16 21.92 -6.01
CA LEU A 147 9.08 22.29 -7.09
C LEU A 147 8.36 22.81 -8.35
N ALA A 148 7.07 22.51 -8.49
CA ALA A 148 6.21 22.93 -9.61
C ALA A 148 5.19 24.01 -9.20
N ASP A 149 5.29 24.58 -8.00
CA ASP A 149 4.27 25.46 -7.40
C ASP A 149 2.87 24.81 -7.32
N VAL A 150 2.79 23.49 -7.16
CA VAL A 150 1.55 22.73 -7.01
C VAL A 150 1.45 22.14 -5.60
N THR A 151 0.41 22.53 -4.86
CA THR A 151 0.11 21.93 -3.56
C THR A 151 -0.45 20.52 -3.73
N ILE A 152 0.31 19.51 -3.32
CA ILE A 152 -0.11 18.11 -3.28
C ILE A 152 -0.18 17.68 -1.81
N PRO A 153 -1.37 17.38 -1.25
CA PRO A 153 -1.56 17.12 0.18
C PRO A 153 -1.19 15.67 0.52
N ILE A 154 0.05 15.28 0.20
CA ILE A 154 0.62 13.99 0.56
C ILE A 154 1.71 14.25 1.59
N THR A 155 1.59 13.59 2.74
CA THR A 155 2.58 13.66 3.82
C THR A 155 3.19 12.28 4.08
N PRO A 156 4.50 12.21 4.39
CA PRO A 156 5.11 10.96 4.80
C PRO A 156 4.76 10.65 6.25
N ILE A 157 4.51 9.37 6.56
CA ILE A 157 4.34 8.85 7.92
C ILE A 157 5.20 7.61 8.05
N ARG A 158 5.96 7.52 9.13
CA ARG A 158 6.79 6.36 9.42
C ARG A 158 5.93 5.12 9.72
N ARG A 159 6.36 3.98 9.18
CA ARG A 159 5.84 2.64 9.49
C ARG A 159 7.01 1.73 9.77
N GLN A 160 6.93 0.96 10.85
CA GLN A 160 7.98 0.03 11.23
C GLN A 160 7.43 -1.36 11.43
N MET A 161 8.28 -2.34 11.16
CA MET A 161 7.96 -3.75 11.25
C MET A 161 9.21 -4.52 11.66
N PHE A 162 8.98 -5.72 12.16
CA PHE A 162 10.05 -6.64 12.48
C PHE A 162 9.73 -8.04 12.00
N THR A 163 10.77 -8.86 11.89
CA THR A 163 10.66 -10.26 11.50
C THR A 163 11.20 -11.16 12.58
N THR A 164 10.70 -12.39 12.59
CA THR A 164 11.10 -13.41 13.57
C THR A 164 12.10 -14.40 12.99
N THR A 165 12.83 -15.09 13.87
CA THR A 165 13.47 -16.36 13.53
C THR A 165 12.42 -17.40 13.07
N PRO A 166 12.84 -18.52 12.45
CA PRO A 166 11.92 -19.58 12.01
C PRO A 166 10.94 -20.04 13.09
N LEU A 167 9.68 -20.24 12.70
CA LEU A 167 8.57 -20.70 13.54
C LEU A 167 7.95 -21.96 12.92
N PRO A 168 8.51 -23.17 13.19
CA PRO A 168 8.08 -24.40 12.54
C PRO A 168 6.65 -24.83 12.90
N GLN A 169 6.07 -24.28 13.98
CA GLN A 169 4.68 -24.54 14.38
C GLN A 169 3.67 -23.70 13.58
N ILE A 170 4.12 -22.69 12.83
CA ILE A 170 3.27 -21.88 11.95
C ILE A 170 3.29 -22.49 10.56
N SER A 171 2.10 -22.79 10.03
CA SER A 171 1.93 -23.29 8.66
C SER A 171 2.54 -22.34 7.63
N ALA A 172 3.08 -22.91 6.54
CA ALA A 172 3.51 -22.14 5.38
C ALA A 172 2.34 -21.36 4.74
N ASP A 173 1.10 -21.80 4.93
CA ASP A 173 -0.14 -21.18 4.44
C ASP A 173 -0.81 -20.29 5.48
N PHE A 174 -0.08 -19.84 6.51
CA PHE A 174 -0.59 -18.85 7.45
C PHE A 174 -1.02 -17.58 6.68
N PRO A 175 -2.28 -17.13 6.83
CA PRO A 175 -2.82 -15.99 6.08
C PRO A 175 -2.14 -14.69 6.50
N PHE A 176 -2.29 -13.65 5.68
CA PHE A 176 -2.10 -12.29 6.17
C PHE A 176 -3.22 -12.02 7.18
N VAL A 177 -2.88 -11.70 8.44
CA VAL A 177 -3.85 -11.41 9.49
C VAL A 177 -3.71 -9.96 9.94
N ILE A 178 -4.83 -9.27 10.11
CA ILE A 178 -4.92 -7.94 10.72
C ILE A 178 -5.84 -7.99 11.93
N ASP A 179 -5.34 -7.60 13.10
CA ASP A 179 -6.19 -7.11 14.19
C ASP A 179 -6.54 -5.64 13.92
N PHE A 180 -7.76 -5.43 13.44
CA PHE A 180 -8.17 -4.13 12.91
C PHE A 180 -8.19 -3.05 13.99
N ALA A 181 -8.56 -3.39 15.22
CA ALA A 181 -8.67 -2.41 16.29
C ALA A 181 -7.31 -1.93 16.81
N GLN A 182 -6.28 -2.78 16.74
CA GLN A 182 -4.93 -2.48 17.21
C GLN A 182 -4.00 -1.99 16.10
N SER A 183 -4.46 -2.03 14.85
CA SER A 183 -3.61 -1.88 13.66
C SER A 183 -2.41 -2.82 13.61
N LEU A 184 -2.53 -4.00 14.23
CA LEU A 184 -1.49 -5.01 14.32
C LEU A 184 -1.67 -6.04 13.21
N TYR A 185 -0.58 -6.43 12.56
CA TYR A 185 -0.65 -7.41 11.48
C TYR A 185 0.48 -8.41 11.50
N PHE A 186 0.20 -9.57 10.90
CA PHE A 186 1.10 -10.72 10.81
C PHE A 186 1.00 -11.31 9.42
N HIS A 187 2.14 -11.64 8.80
CA HIS A 187 2.14 -12.56 7.67
C HIS A 187 3.46 -13.33 7.61
N ARG A 188 3.50 -14.35 6.77
CA ARG A 188 4.72 -15.14 6.54
C ARG A 188 5.84 -14.27 5.96
N GLU A 189 7.05 -14.46 6.49
CA GLU A 189 8.29 -13.95 5.91
C GLU A 189 9.33 -15.07 5.98
N GLY A 190 9.56 -15.73 4.84
CA GLY A 190 10.33 -16.97 4.79
C GLY A 190 9.79 -18.04 5.75
N GLU A 191 10.66 -18.52 6.65
CA GLU A 191 10.31 -19.51 7.68
C GLU A 191 9.73 -18.89 8.97
N GLY A 192 9.76 -17.57 9.11
CA GLY A 192 9.24 -16.82 10.25
C GLY A 192 7.97 -16.02 9.91
N LEU A 193 7.77 -14.94 10.67
CA LEU A 193 6.69 -13.97 10.47
C LEU A 193 7.27 -12.56 10.33
N LEU A 194 6.61 -11.72 9.53
CA LEU A 194 6.72 -10.27 9.57
C LEU A 194 5.54 -9.71 10.37
N ILE A 195 5.83 -8.79 11.27
CA ILE A 195 4.88 -8.22 12.22
C ILE A 195 5.04 -6.70 12.24
N GLY A 196 3.93 -5.97 12.14
CA GLY A 196 3.93 -4.52 12.22
C GLY A 196 2.69 -4.01 12.93
N MET A 197 2.80 -2.81 13.48
CA MET A 197 1.70 -2.14 14.15
C MET A 197 1.80 -0.63 13.96
N SER A 198 0.73 0.02 13.51
CA SER A 198 0.72 1.47 13.31
C SER A 198 0.76 2.21 14.64
N ASN A 199 1.70 3.16 14.77
CA ASN A 199 1.74 4.10 15.88
C ASN A 199 0.72 5.23 15.66
N PRO A 200 -0.36 5.33 16.47
CA PRO A 200 -1.37 6.37 16.30
C PRO A 200 -0.85 7.77 16.62
N ASN A 201 0.30 7.87 17.31
CA ASN A 201 0.95 9.12 17.68
C ASN A 201 2.12 9.48 16.75
N GLU A 202 2.35 8.71 15.68
CA GLU A 202 3.42 9.01 14.73
C GLU A 202 3.16 10.35 14.02
N LEU A 203 4.12 11.26 14.10
CA LEU A 203 4.01 12.55 13.45
C LEU A 203 4.42 12.46 11.97
N PRO A 204 3.83 13.30 11.09
CA PRO A 204 4.31 13.44 9.72
C PRO A 204 5.80 13.78 9.67
N GLY A 205 6.55 13.06 8.84
CA GLY A 205 7.99 13.24 8.74
C GLY A 205 8.68 12.20 7.88
N PHE A 206 9.94 12.47 7.55
CA PHE A 206 10.78 11.61 6.72
C PHE A 206 11.72 10.71 7.54
N ASP A 207 11.53 10.63 8.86
CA ASP A 207 12.32 9.74 9.71
C ASP A 207 12.03 8.28 9.36
N GLN A 208 13.08 7.51 9.14
CA GLN A 208 13.04 6.09 8.78
C GLN A 208 13.86 5.24 9.77
N ARG A 209 14.26 5.82 10.90
CA ARG A 209 14.87 5.06 12.00
C ARG A 209 13.78 4.28 12.72
N VAL A 210 14.10 3.11 13.24
CA VAL A 210 13.19 2.35 14.10
C VAL A 210 12.99 3.11 15.41
N ASP A 211 11.74 3.22 15.85
CA ASP A 211 11.38 3.65 17.20
C ASP A 211 11.52 2.46 18.15
N ALA A 212 12.50 2.49 19.05
CA ALA A 212 12.71 1.39 19.98
C ALA A 212 11.57 1.29 21.02
N GLU A 213 10.98 2.41 21.43
CA GLU A 213 9.89 2.39 22.41
C GLU A 213 8.62 1.82 21.79
N TRP A 214 8.28 2.26 20.58
CA TRP A 214 7.13 1.70 19.86
C TRP A 214 7.36 0.24 19.44
N GLU A 215 8.59 -0.15 19.10
CA GLU A 215 8.92 -1.54 18.79
C GLU A 215 8.58 -2.46 19.98
N MET A 216 8.91 -2.06 21.20
CA MET A 216 8.55 -2.83 22.40
C MET A 216 7.04 -2.97 22.56
N VAL A 217 6.27 -1.88 22.34
CA VAL A 217 4.79 -1.93 22.40
C VAL A 217 4.23 -2.87 21.33
N ASN A 218 4.76 -2.82 20.11
CA ASN A 218 4.38 -3.73 19.03
C ASN A 218 4.70 -5.20 19.39
N VAL A 219 5.91 -5.49 19.88
CA VAL A 219 6.32 -6.84 20.31
C VAL A 219 5.41 -7.37 21.42
N GLU A 220 5.15 -6.58 22.46
CA GLU A 220 4.27 -6.99 23.56
C GLU A 220 2.83 -7.29 23.08
N THR A 221 2.30 -6.44 22.21
CA THR A 221 0.95 -6.62 21.63
C THR A 221 0.92 -7.85 20.73
N ALA A 222 1.96 -8.06 19.92
CA ALA A 222 2.11 -9.22 19.05
C ALA A 222 2.16 -10.53 19.86
N VAL A 223 2.98 -10.59 20.91
CA VAL A 223 3.08 -11.73 21.82
C VAL A 223 1.74 -11.99 22.53
N ALA A 224 1.04 -10.95 22.95
CA ALA A 224 -0.27 -11.10 23.58
C ALA A 224 -1.28 -11.78 22.63
N ARG A 225 -1.25 -11.45 21.34
CA ARG A 225 -2.14 -11.99 20.30
C ARG A 225 -1.69 -13.36 19.75
N LEU A 226 -0.38 -13.60 19.63
CA LEU A 226 0.22 -14.86 19.18
C LEU A 226 1.32 -15.31 20.17
N PRO A 227 0.97 -16.03 21.25
CA PRO A 227 1.90 -16.38 22.34
C PRO A 227 3.10 -17.23 21.91
N LEU A 228 3.02 -17.91 20.77
CA LEU A 228 4.16 -18.66 20.21
C LEU A 228 5.40 -17.77 19.99
N LEU A 229 5.20 -16.46 19.82
CA LEU A 229 6.28 -15.48 19.64
C LEU A 229 7.22 -15.37 20.84
N GLU A 230 6.81 -15.80 22.05
CA GLU A 230 7.71 -15.89 23.22
C GLU A 230 8.93 -16.80 22.98
N GLN A 231 8.83 -17.72 22.00
CA GLN A 231 9.87 -18.67 21.65
C GLN A 231 10.72 -18.21 20.46
N ALA A 232 10.38 -17.07 19.84
CA ALA A 232 11.06 -16.56 18.66
C ALA A 232 12.10 -15.49 19.02
N GLY A 233 13.18 -15.43 18.24
CA GLY A 233 14.09 -14.30 18.25
C GLY A 233 13.65 -13.21 17.25
N LEU A 234 14.12 -11.99 17.47
CA LEU A 234 14.06 -10.90 16.50
C LEU A 234 15.13 -11.13 15.42
N LEU A 235 14.73 -11.34 14.16
CA LEU A 235 15.66 -11.61 13.06
C LEU A 235 16.09 -10.32 12.35
N SER A 236 15.12 -9.45 12.04
CA SER A 236 15.39 -8.13 11.46
C SER A 236 14.27 -7.16 11.82
N HIS A 237 14.55 -5.87 11.68
CA HIS A 237 13.59 -4.79 11.91
C HIS A 237 13.98 -3.58 11.09
N TRP A 238 12.98 -2.84 10.62
CA TRP A 238 13.21 -1.64 9.83
C TRP A 238 11.99 -0.72 9.90
N ALA A 239 12.22 0.54 9.55
CA ALA A 239 11.16 1.49 9.30
C ALA A 239 11.27 2.05 7.88
N GLY A 240 10.13 2.37 7.31
CA GLY A 240 9.97 3.04 6.02
C GLY A 240 8.87 4.10 6.11
N LEU A 241 8.53 4.68 4.97
CA LEU A 241 7.53 5.75 4.90
C LEU A 241 6.32 5.29 4.10
N TYR A 242 5.15 5.49 4.67
CA TYR A 242 3.90 5.58 3.93
C TYR A 242 3.70 7.01 3.46
N GLU A 243 3.12 7.16 2.28
CA GLU A 243 2.56 8.41 1.81
C GLU A 243 1.07 8.44 2.17
N VAL A 244 0.62 9.44 2.93
CA VAL A 244 -0.77 9.54 3.37
C VAL A 244 -1.44 10.79 2.83
N THR A 245 -2.71 10.66 2.47
CA THR A 245 -3.60 11.77 2.11
C THR A 245 -4.62 12.03 3.22
N PRO A 246 -5.21 13.24 3.30
CA PRO A 246 -6.23 13.57 4.30
C PRO A 246 -7.44 12.63 4.35
N ASP A 247 -7.77 11.96 3.25
CA ASP A 247 -8.92 11.08 3.12
C ASP A 247 -8.54 9.60 2.92
N ALA A 248 -7.24 9.31 2.97
CA ALA A 248 -6.63 7.99 2.84
C ALA A 248 -6.89 7.26 1.50
N HIS A 249 -7.25 8.01 0.46
CA HIS A 249 -7.30 7.54 -0.92
C HIS A 249 -6.17 8.12 -1.79
N PRO A 250 -5.76 7.40 -2.85
CA PRO A 250 -4.77 7.92 -3.79
C PRO A 250 -5.27 9.17 -4.54
N ILE A 251 -4.33 9.84 -5.19
CA ILE A 251 -4.56 10.96 -6.09
C ILE A 251 -4.13 10.52 -7.48
N TYR A 252 -5.04 10.64 -8.45
CA TYR A 252 -4.77 10.34 -9.85
C TYR A 252 -5.00 11.57 -10.73
N GLY A 253 -4.18 11.68 -11.77
CA GLY A 253 -4.47 12.51 -12.93
C GLY A 253 -3.83 13.89 -12.92
N ALA A 254 -4.45 14.82 -13.64
CA ALA A 254 -3.86 16.12 -13.95
C ALA A 254 -3.81 17.04 -12.72
N THR A 255 -2.78 17.89 -12.69
CA THR A 255 -2.69 19.01 -11.74
C THR A 255 -3.12 20.31 -12.44
N PRO A 256 -3.24 21.44 -11.71
CA PRO A 256 -3.44 22.74 -12.31
C PRO A 256 -2.33 23.17 -13.29
N LEU A 257 -1.12 22.59 -13.18
CA LEU A 257 -0.02 22.84 -14.11
C LEU A 257 -0.15 21.90 -15.33
N ALA A 258 -0.31 22.47 -16.52
CA ALA A 258 -0.53 21.68 -17.73
C ALA A 258 0.65 20.73 -18.01
N GLY A 259 0.36 19.46 -18.31
CA GLY A 259 1.35 18.42 -18.54
C GLY A 259 1.99 17.84 -17.27
N PHE A 260 1.70 18.37 -16.09
CA PHE A 260 2.14 17.80 -14.81
C PHE A 260 1.01 17.01 -14.16
N TYR A 261 1.27 15.74 -13.87
CA TYR A 261 0.30 14.78 -13.35
C TYR A 261 0.77 14.23 -11.99
N ILE A 262 -0.16 13.70 -11.20
CA ILE A 262 0.10 13.05 -9.92
C ILE A 262 -0.47 11.62 -9.94
N CYS A 263 0.32 10.68 -9.41
CA CYS A 263 -0.09 9.32 -9.10
C CYS A 263 0.58 8.92 -7.78
N GLY A 264 -0.10 9.13 -6.67
CA GLY A 264 0.48 8.91 -5.33
C GLY A 264 -0.56 9.01 -4.23
N GLY A 265 -0.12 9.02 -2.98
CA GLY A 265 -1.01 9.21 -1.82
C GLY A 265 -1.81 7.96 -1.44
N PHE A 266 -1.31 6.78 -1.77
CA PHE A 266 -2.04 5.52 -1.62
C PHE A 266 -2.36 5.12 -0.18
N SER A 267 -1.79 5.78 0.83
CA SER A 267 -2.14 5.61 2.25
C SER A 267 -2.13 4.15 2.71
N GLY A 268 -1.09 3.41 2.29
CA GLY A 268 -0.89 1.98 2.62
C GLY A 268 -1.38 0.98 1.57
N HIS A 269 -2.15 1.41 0.57
CA HIS A 269 -2.67 0.52 -0.48
C HIS A 269 -1.80 0.45 -1.73
N GLY A 270 -0.64 1.11 -1.73
CA GLY A 270 0.13 1.41 -2.94
C GLY A 270 0.62 0.17 -3.67
N PHE A 271 1.03 -0.86 -2.93
CA PHE A 271 1.46 -2.12 -3.54
C PHE A 271 0.29 -2.82 -4.27
N MET A 272 -0.86 -2.93 -3.61
CA MET A 272 -2.05 -3.55 -4.18
C MET A 272 -2.61 -2.76 -5.36
N HIS A 273 -2.53 -1.42 -5.35
CA HIS A 273 -3.05 -0.58 -6.42
C HIS A 273 -2.06 -0.38 -7.57
N GLY A 274 -0.75 -0.45 -7.33
CA GLY A 274 0.31 -0.16 -8.30
C GLY A 274 0.09 -0.71 -9.72
N PRO A 275 -0.26 -2.00 -9.90
CA PRO A 275 -0.54 -2.57 -11.22
C PRO A 275 -1.61 -1.81 -12.01
N ILE A 276 -2.79 -1.58 -11.41
CA ILE A 276 -3.88 -0.89 -12.11
C ILE A 276 -3.57 0.60 -12.25
N SER A 277 -2.89 1.22 -11.28
CA SER A 277 -2.49 2.63 -11.32
C SER A 277 -1.66 2.98 -12.55
N GLY A 278 -0.73 2.11 -12.97
CA GLY A 278 0.05 2.31 -14.19
C GLY A 278 -0.82 2.37 -15.45
N GLN A 279 -1.80 1.46 -15.57
CA GLN A 279 -2.76 1.46 -16.67
C GLN A 279 -3.65 2.70 -16.65
N LEU A 280 -4.23 3.04 -15.49
CA LEU A 280 -5.10 4.21 -15.35
C LEU A 280 -4.38 5.50 -15.70
N MET A 281 -3.13 5.67 -15.26
CA MET A 281 -2.34 6.85 -15.60
C MET A 281 -1.96 6.90 -17.08
N SER A 282 -1.72 5.76 -17.72
CA SER A 282 -1.53 5.71 -19.16
C SER A 282 -2.76 6.20 -19.91
N GLU A 283 -3.96 5.71 -19.55
CA GLU A 283 -5.24 6.12 -20.14
C GLU A 283 -5.51 7.61 -19.89
N ILE A 284 -5.31 8.11 -18.67
CA ILE A 284 -5.50 9.53 -18.36
C ILE A 284 -4.56 10.43 -19.17
N VAL A 285 -3.29 10.05 -19.32
CA VAL A 285 -2.30 10.87 -20.03
C VAL A 285 -2.53 10.85 -21.55
N LEU A 286 -2.90 9.69 -22.12
CA LEU A 286 -3.05 9.51 -23.56
C LEU A 286 -4.46 9.89 -24.07
N ASP A 287 -5.49 9.48 -23.34
CA ASP A 287 -6.90 9.54 -23.75
C ASP A 287 -7.72 10.58 -22.95
N GLY A 288 -7.09 11.20 -21.94
CA GLY A 288 -7.71 12.23 -21.10
C GLY A 288 -8.68 11.72 -20.04
N HIS A 289 -8.91 10.41 -19.96
CA HIS A 289 -9.77 9.78 -18.96
C HIS A 289 -9.35 8.32 -18.71
N ALA A 290 -9.66 7.79 -17.52
CA ALA A 290 -9.47 6.38 -17.20
C ALA A 290 -10.70 5.57 -17.64
N ALA A 291 -10.50 4.61 -18.55
CA ALA A 291 -11.55 3.77 -19.10
C ALA A 291 -11.67 2.43 -18.33
N ALA A 292 -10.55 1.92 -17.79
CA ALA A 292 -10.54 0.64 -17.09
C ALA A 292 -11.33 0.69 -15.77
N VAL A 293 -11.18 1.77 -15.02
CA VAL A 293 -11.91 2.05 -13.77
C VAL A 293 -12.11 3.56 -13.67
N ASP A 294 -13.35 3.99 -13.38
CA ASP A 294 -13.61 5.40 -13.10
C ASP A 294 -12.95 5.82 -11.78
N VAL A 295 -11.97 6.72 -11.88
CA VAL A 295 -11.26 7.32 -10.76
C VAL A 295 -11.47 8.84 -10.68
N SER A 296 -12.50 9.37 -11.35
CA SER A 296 -12.80 10.80 -11.39
C SER A 296 -13.01 11.41 -9.99
N MET A 297 -13.48 10.61 -9.03
CA MET A 297 -13.63 11.03 -7.63
C MET A 297 -12.30 11.14 -6.85
N LEU A 298 -11.20 10.65 -7.42
CA LEU A 298 -9.87 10.58 -6.80
C LEU A 298 -8.90 11.62 -7.40
N ASP A 299 -9.46 12.69 -7.97
CA ASP A 299 -8.70 13.83 -8.51
C ASP A 299 -8.05 14.68 -7.39
N LEU A 300 -7.09 15.54 -7.76
CA LEU A 300 -6.40 16.44 -6.81
C LEU A 300 -7.30 17.60 -6.32
N ALA A 301 -8.26 18.06 -7.12
CA ALA A 301 -9.11 19.18 -6.78
C ALA A 301 -10.09 18.86 -5.64
N ARG A 302 -10.40 17.58 -5.39
CA ARG A 302 -11.29 17.14 -4.30
C ARG A 302 -10.91 17.69 -2.93
N PHE A 303 -9.62 17.92 -2.68
CA PHE A 303 -9.11 18.49 -1.43
C PHE A 303 -9.40 19.98 -1.27
N GLY A 304 -9.44 20.74 -2.37
CA GLY A 304 -9.81 22.16 -2.37
C GLY A 304 -11.33 22.39 -2.44
N GLU A 305 -12.06 21.42 -2.98
CA GLU A 305 -13.51 21.50 -3.22
C GLU A 305 -14.37 20.87 -2.11
N ASN A 306 -13.74 20.41 -1.02
CA ASN A 306 -14.41 19.74 0.10
C ASN A 306 -15.23 18.49 -0.35
N ARG A 307 -14.69 17.73 -1.31
CA ARG A 307 -15.25 16.46 -1.82
C ARG A 307 -14.50 15.24 -1.28
N LEU A 308 -13.99 15.33 -0.05
CA LEU A 308 -13.22 14.24 0.56
C LEU A 308 -14.06 12.97 0.71
N ILE A 309 -13.43 11.83 0.44
CA ILE A 309 -14.04 10.50 0.61
C ILE A 309 -13.13 9.74 1.59
N HIS A 310 -13.60 9.51 2.80
CA HIS A 310 -12.76 8.90 3.82
C HIS A 310 -12.78 7.37 3.71
N GLU A 311 -11.61 6.77 3.49
CA GLU A 311 -11.43 5.32 3.62
C GLU A 311 -11.40 4.91 5.10
N TYR A 312 -12.26 3.97 5.48
CA TYR A 312 -12.36 3.50 6.86
C TYR A 312 -11.36 2.40 7.19
N ASN A 313 -11.07 1.53 6.22
CA ASN A 313 -10.32 0.30 6.47
C ASN A 313 -8.80 0.50 6.29
N VAL A 314 -8.27 1.63 6.79
CA VAL A 314 -6.83 1.92 6.76
C VAL A 314 -6.23 1.54 8.11
N VAL A 315 -5.14 0.79 8.05
CA VAL A 315 -4.50 0.15 9.20
C VAL A 315 -3.11 0.73 9.44
#